data_AF-A0A552WLX4-F1
#
_entry.id   AF-A0A552WLX4-F1
#
_cell.length_a   1.000
_cell.length_b   1.000
_cell.length_c   1.000
_cell.angle_alpha   90.00
_cell.angle_beta   90.00
_cell.angle_gamma   90.00
#
_symmetry.space_group_name_H-M   'P 1'
#
loop_
_entity.id
_entity.type
_entity.pdbx_description
1 polymer ?
#
loop_
_entity_poly.entity_id
_entity_poly.type
_entity_poly.pdbx_seq_one_letter_code
_entity_poly.pdbx_strand_id
1 'polypeptide(L)'
;MGRRLASLVTGAALVGGLLGCAQQDQGAQPPAQGAELPSADRSGGAAACEAPYVHAERTEVRPGESLRVTGTAFLDTCNDTGTFGEPMPEDVPLQQIEVLWRQGGDVAVLGSVDAGPDGSFELPVTVPVTAVSGGADLAATFASTMFDDEYVAEGDGVEVVDE
;
A
#
# COMPACT_ATOMS: atom_id res chain seq x y z
N MET A 1 27.96 38.24 -17.63
CA MET A 1 27.22 39.53 -17.55
C MET A 1 25.80 39.29 -18.00
N GLY A 2 24.81 39.36 -17.10
CA GLY A 2 23.39 39.17 -17.42
C GLY A 2 22.59 39.07 -16.11
N ARG A 3 21.66 39.99 -15.90
CA ARG A 3 21.17 40.46 -14.59
C ARG A 3 20.07 39.60 -13.98
N ARG A 4 20.03 39.65 -12.63
CA ARG A 4 19.00 39.20 -11.69
C ARG A 4 17.62 39.81 -11.98
N LEU A 5 16.55 39.05 -11.70
CA LEU A 5 15.27 39.59 -11.20
C LEU A 5 14.70 38.63 -10.14
N ALA A 6 14.61 39.14 -8.91
CA ALA A 6 13.87 38.55 -7.80
C ALA A 6 12.49 39.22 -7.75
N SER A 7 11.44 38.46 -7.47
CA SER A 7 10.15 39.00 -7.03
C SER A 7 9.67 38.24 -5.80
N LEU A 8 9.70 38.94 -4.67
CA LEU A 8 8.94 38.60 -3.47
C LEU A 8 7.46 38.91 -3.72
N VAL A 9 6.57 38.03 -3.29
CA VAL A 9 5.17 38.41 -2.98
C VAL A 9 4.87 38.00 -1.55
N THR A 10 4.72 39.02 -0.72
CA THR A 10 4.23 38.99 0.65
C THR A 10 2.71 38.89 0.61
N GLY A 11 2.12 37.91 1.30
CA GLY A 11 0.68 37.77 1.49
C GLY A 11 0.34 37.63 2.97
N ALA A 12 -0.34 38.64 3.51
CA ALA A 12 -0.58 38.87 4.93
C ALA A 12 -1.66 37.96 5.56
N ALA A 13 -1.53 37.79 6.87
CA ALA A 13 -2.46 37.12 7.76
C ALA A 13 -3.81 37.83 7.89
N LEU A 14 -4.88 37.06 8.12
CA LEU A 14 -6.13 37.54 8.71
C LEU A 14 -6.44 36.72 9.98
N VAL A 15 -6.36 37.41 11.11
CA VAL A 15 -6.84 37.00 12.43
C VAL A 15 -8.18 37.71 12.66
N GLY A 16 -9.21 36.96 13.00
CA GLY A 16 -10.47 37.43 13.57
C GLY A 16 -11.23 36.20 14.06
N GLY A 17 -11.74 36.09 15.28
CA GLY A 17 -12.18 37.11 16.22
C GLY A 17 -13.58 36.70 16.67
N LEU A 18 -13.65 36.18 17.89
CA LEU A 18 -14.80 35.68 18.66
C LEU A 18 -16.09 36.53 18.51
N LEU A 19 -17.26 35.86 18.54
CA LEU A 19 -18.49 36.26 19.25
C LEU A 19 -19.63 35.28 18.95
N GLY A 20 -20.21 34.63 19.97
CA GLY A 20 -21.49 33.94 19.81
C GLY A 20 -21.76 32.81 20.79
N CYS A 21 -22.00 33.13 22.07
CA CYS A 21 -22.67 32.23 23.01
C CYS A 21 -24.14 32.09 22.60
N ALA A 22 -24.59 30.88 22.27
CA ALA A 22 -26.01 30.53 22.28
C ALA A 22 -26.17 29.20 23.03
N GLN A 23 -26.55 29.36 24.30
CA GLN A 23 -26.81 28.35 25.29
C GLN A 23 -28.22 27.79 25.05
N GLN A 24 -28.34 26.55 24.58
CA GLN A 24 -29.63 25.86 24.44
C GLN A 24 -29.89 24.96 25.65
N ASP A 25 -30.85 25.42 26.46
CA ASP A 25 -31.85 24.67 27.23
C ASP A 25 -31.47 23.33 27.89
N GLN A 26 -31.24 23.39 29.21
CA GLN A 26 -31.34 22.23 30.09
C GLN A 26 -32.81 22.02 30.49
N GLY A 27 -33.52 21.23 29.69
CA GLY A 27 -34.85 20.73 29.99
C GLY A 27 -34.82 19.33 30.58
N ALA A 28 -35.14 19.22 31.87
CA ALA A 28 -35.75 18.09 32.59
C ALA A 28 -35.33 16.64 32.22
N GLN A 29 -34.58 16.01 33.11
CA GLN A 29 -34.27 14.58 33.13
C GLN A 29 -35.36 13.80 33.93
N PRO A 30 -36.06 12.82 33.35
CA PRO A 30 -36.74 11.76 34.10
C PRO A 30 -35.82 10.53 34.28
N PRO A 31 -35.88 9.80 35.42
CA PRO A 31 -35.12 8.57 35.60
C PRO A 31 -35.98 7.33 35.24
N ALA A 32 -35.49 6.47 34.34
CA ALA A 32 -35.78 5.03 34.23
C ALA A 32 -35.02 4.50 33.02
N GLN A 33 -33.92 3.75 33.19
CA GLN A 33 -33.91 2.28 33.09
C GLN A 33 -34.71 1.75 31.90
N GLY A 34 -34.01 1.43 30.80
CA GLY A 34 -34.61 0.72 29.67
C GLY A 34 -33.71 0.63 28.44
N ALA A 35 -33.11 -0.56 28.26
CA ALA A 35 -32.50 -1.08 27.03
C ALA A 35 -31.28 -0.34 26.48
N GLU A 36 -30.12 -0.62 27.07
CA GLU A 36 -28.86 -0.64 26.31
C GLU A 36 -29.01 -1.70 25.20
N LEU A 37 -29.23 -1.26 23.96
CA LEU A 37 -28.97 -2.09 22.80
C LEU A 37 -27.49 -2.45 22.86
N PRO A 38 -27.08 -3.72 22.77
CA PRO A 38 -25.68 -4.00 22.50
C PRO A 38 -25.41 -3.40 21.12
N SER A 39 -24.69 -2.27 21.09
CA SER A 39 -23.86 -1.93 19.95
C SER A 39 -22.93 -3.13 19.80
N ALA A 40 -23.30 -4.04 18.91
CA ALA A 40 -22.38 -4.99 18.36
C ALA A 40 -21.39 -4.14 17.56
N ASP A 41 -20.43 -3.53 18.26
CA ASP A 41 -19.07 -3.42 17.79
C ASP A 41 -18.65 -4.86 17.49
N ARG A 42 -19.06 -5.35 16.31
CA ARG A 42 -18.28 -6.34 15.61
C ARG A 42 -17.02 -5.59 15.18
N SER A 43 -16.15 -5.35 16.14
CA SER A 43 -14.73 -5.60 15.92
C SER A 43 -14.62 -7.09 15.65
N GLY A 44 -15.15 -7.54 14.50
CA GLY A 44 -14.64 -8.74 13.87
C GLY A 44 -13.18 -8.43 13.74
N GLY A 45 -12.34 -9.14 14.49
CA GLY A 45 -10.91 -9.04 14.31
C GLY A 45 -10.69 -9.32 12.84
N ALA A 46 -10.45 -8.25 12.06
CA ALA A 46 -9.81 -8.35 10.77
C ALA A 46 -8.45 -8.90 11.14
N ALA A 47 -8.39 -10.23 11.16
CA ALA A 47 -7.16 -10.94 11.31
C ALA A 47 -6.39 -10.52 10.05
N ALA A 48 -5.42 -9.63 10.30
CA ALA A 48 -4.81 -8.83 9.27
C ALA A 48 -3.78 -9.73 8.62
N CYS A 49 -4.17 -10.32 7.50
CA CYS A 49 -3.28 -10.99 6.57
C CYS A 49 -2.04 -10.12 6.39
N GLU A 50 -0.87 -10.75 6.46
CA GLU A 50 0.34 -10.06 6.03
C GLU A 50 0.12 -9.61 4.59
N ALA A 51 0.28 -8.31 4.33
CA ALA A 51 0.07 -7.77 3.00
C ALA A 51 1.16 -8.32 2.06
N PRO A 52 0.82 -8.67 0.80
CA PRO A 52 1.82 -9.10 -0.16
C PRO A 52 2.87 -8.01 -0.36
N TYR A 53 4.14 -8.41 -0.47
CA TYR A 53 5.26 -7.46 -0.56
C TYR A 53 6.38 -7.98 -1.44
N VAL A 54 7.06 -7.07 -2.15
CA VAL A 54 8.14 -7.37 -3.09
C VAL A 54 9.49 -6.94 -2.54
N HIS A 55 10.43 -7.87 -2.40
CA HIS A 55 11.77 -7.63 -1.91
C HIS A 55 12.83 -7.66 -3.00
N ALA A 56 13.79 -6.74 -2.94
CA ALA A 56 14.99 -6.78 -3.77
C ALA A 56 16.12 -7.51 -3.04
N GLU A 57 16.91 -8.35 -3.72
CA GLU A 57 18.10 -8.97 -3.10
C GLU A 57 19.16 -7.94 -2.66
N ARG A 58 19.11 -6.74 -3.23
CA ARG A 58 20.00 -5.61 -2.96
C ARG A 58 19.31 -4.29 -3.27
N THR A 59 19.73 -3.23 -2.59
CA THR A 59 19.10 -1.90 -2.67
C THR A 59 19.88 -0.90 -3.53
N GLU A 60 21.04 -1.28 -4.08
CA GLU A 60 21.82 -0.46 -5.01
C GLU A 60 22.00 -1.22 -6.33
N VAL A 61 21.62 -0.59 -7.44
CA VAL A 61 21.59 -1.21 -8.76
C VAL A 61 22.04 -0.26 -9.87
N ARG A 62 22.38 -0.82 -11.03
CA ARG A 62 22.72 -0.06 -12.24
C ARG A 62 21.72 -0.31 -13.37
N PRO A 63 21.53 0.64 -14.31
CA PRO A 63 20.70 0.42 -15.48
C PRO A 63 21.15 -0.81 -16.29
N GLY A 64 20.21 -1.67 -16.69
CA GLY A 64 20.50 -2.89 -17.45
C GLY A 64 21.06 -4.05 -16.63
N GLU A 65 21.30 -3.87 -15.33
CA GLU A 65 21.81 -4.93 -14.47
C GLU A 65 20.72 -5.96 -14.12
N SER A 66 21.11 -7.21 -13.92
CA SER A 66 20.21 -8.22 -13.35
C SER A 66 19.98 -7.97 -11.86
N LEU A 67 18.74 -8.12 -11.42
CA LEU A 67 18.36 -8.06 -10.02
C LEU A 67 17.45 -9.25 -9.71
N ARG A 68 17.71 -9.97 -8.63
CA ARG A 68 16.74 -10.94 -8.11
C ARG A 68 15.72 -10.23 -7.23
N VAL A 69 14.46 -10.55 -7.48
CA VAL A 69 13.32 -10.08 -6.70
C VAL A 69 12.59 -11.28 -6.12
N THR A 70 12.14 -11.17 -4.87
CA THR A 70 11.31 -12.19 -4.22
C THR A 70 10.01 -11.58 -3.74
N GLY A 71 8.90 -12.31 -3.84
CA GLY A 71 7.62 -11.92 -3.27
C GLY A 71 7.23 -12.79 -2.08
N THR A 72 6.50 -12.22 -1.13
CA THR A 72 5.91 -12.93 0.01
C THR A 72 4.43 -12.62 0.15
N ALA A 73 3.68 -13.53 0.76
CA ALA A 73 2.25 -13.42 1.04
C ALA A 73 1.34 -13.21 -0.19
N PHE A 74 1.75 -13.68 -1.38
CA PHE A 74 0.94 -13.66 -2.59
C PHE A 74 -0.06 -14.83 -2.63
N LEU A 75 -1.06 -14.77 -1.76
CA LEU A 75 -2.17 -15.72 -1.66
C LEU A 75 -3.50 -15.02 -1.95
N ASP A 76 -4.41 -15.74 -2.58
CA ASP A 76 -5.78 -15.30 -2.91
C ASP A 76 -6.76 -15.53 -1.76
N THR A 77 -6.26 -15.94 -0.61
CA THR A 77 -7.03 -16.24 0.60
C THR A 77 -6.23 -15.84 1.85
N CYS A 78 -6.96 -15.64 2.93
CA CYS A 78 -6.39 -15.40 4.25
C CYS A 78 -6.89 -16.45 5.24
N ASN A 79 -5.97 -17.20 5.84
CA ASN A 79 -6.30 -18.39 6.62
C ASN A 79 -6.81 -18.12 8.04
N ASP A 80 -6.75 -16.89 8.53
CA ASP A 80 -7.12 -16.57 9.91
C ASP A 80 -8.63 -16.27 10.09
N THR A 81 -9.41 -16.29 9.00
CA THR A 81 -10.87 -16.05 9.01
C THR A 81 -11.72 -17.34 8.96
N GLY A 82 -11.21 -18.45 9.50
CA GLY A 82 -11.97 -19.71 9.56
C GLY A 82 -13.22 -19.62 10.46
N THR A 83 -14.34 -20.18 10.00
CA THR A 83 -15.53 -20.39 10.85
C THR A 83 -15.37 -21.68 11.64
N PHE A 84 -15.60 -21.64 12.96
CA PHE A 84 -15.50 -22.84 13.79
C PHE A 84 -16.47 -23.93 13.30
N GLY A 85 -15.93 -25.13 13.01
CA GLY A 85 -16.70 -26.28 12.54
C GLY A 85 -16.75 -26.43 11.02
N GLU A 86 -16.28 -25.44 10.25
CA GLU A 86 -16.07 -25.53 8.81
C GLU A 86 -14.60 -25.88 8.52
N PRO A 87 -14.31 -26.56 7.39
CA PRO A 87 -12.93 -26.70 6.93
C PRO A 87 -12.31 -25.32 6.71
N MET A 88 -11.05 -25.14 7.08
CA MET A 88 -10.33 -23.91 6.76
C MET A 88 -10.23 -23.80 5.23
N PRO A 89 -10.42 -22.59 4.66
CA PRO A 89 -10.17 -22.38 3.25
C PRO A 89 -8.73 -22.80 2.91
N GLU A 90 -8.52 -23.38 1.74
CA GLU A 90 -7.18 -23.72 1.26
C GLU A 90 -6.48 -22.46 0.77
N ASP A 91 -5.17 -22.36 1.03
CA ASP A 91 -4.33 -21.33 0.43
C ASP A 91 -4.29 -21.51 -1.09
N VAL A 92 -4.76 -20.50 -1.81
CA VAL A 92 -4.69 -20.45 -3.27
C VAL A 92 -3.60 -19.45 -3.66
N PRO A 93 -2.46 -19.88 -4.21
CA PRO A 93 -1.43 -18.96 -4.70
C PRO A 93 -1.94 -18.05 -5.80
N LEU A 94 -1.52 -16.79 -5.77
CA LEU A 94 -1.82 -15.84 -6.84
C LEU A 94 -1.03 -16.17 -8.10
N GLN A 95 -1.68 -15.98 -9.24
CA GLN A 95 -1.12 -16.25 -10.56
C GLN A 95 -1.00 -14.95 -11.35
N GLN A 96 -0.12 -14.93 -12.36
CA GLN A 96 0.07 -13.81 -13.28
C GLN A 96 0.40 -12.49 -12.56
N ILE A 97 1.27 -12.57 -11.55
CA ILE A 97 1.75 -11.43 -10.79
C ILE A 97 2.77 -10.69 -11.66
N GLU A 98 2.49 -9.44 -12.01
CA GLU A 98 3.43 -8.58 -12.74
C GLU A 98 4.29 -7.78 -11.76
N VAL A 99 5.62 -7.97 -11.82
CA VAL A 99 6.56 -7.17 -11.03
C VAL A 99 6.86 -5.88 -11.77
N LEU A 100 6.76 -4.76 -11.06
CA LEU A 100 6.81 -3.40 -11.60
C LEU A 100 8.05 -2.66 -11.10
N TRP A 101 8.57 -1.79 -11.96
CA TRP A 101 9.54 -0.75 -11.66
C TRP A 101 8.86 0.62 -11.74
N ARG A 102 9.01 1.46 -10.72
CA ARG A 102 8.43 2.80 -10.66
C ARG A 102 9.53 3.82 -10.42
N GLN A 103 9.71 4.76 -11.35
CA GLN A 103 10.69 5.83 -11.19
C GLN A 103 10.24 7.09 -11.93
N GLY A 104 10.26 8.24 -11.25
CA GLY A 104 9.96 9.54 -11.88
C GLY A 104 8.54 9.67 -12.44
N GLY A 105 7.60 8.83 -12.00
CA GLY A 105 6.23 8.75 -12.54
C GLY A 105 6.06 7.76 -13.69
N ASP A 106 7.15 7.20 -14.22
CA ASP A 106 7.10 6.12 -15.19
C ASP A 106 6.95 4.77 -14.48
N VAL A 107 6.22 3.86 -15.12
CA VAL A 107 6.01 2.48 -14.66
C VAL A 107 6.42 1.53 -15.77
N ALA A 108 7.23 0.53 -15.45
CA ALA A 108 7.64 -0.53 -16.37
C ALA A 108 7.40 -1.91 -15.78
N VAL A 109 6.85 -2.83 -16.56
CA VAL A 109 6.73 -4.25 -16.17
C VAL A 109 8.09 -4.92 -16.39
N LEU A 110 8.63 -5.51 -15.33
CA LEU A 110 9.90 -6.22 -15.33
C LEU A 110 9.75 -7.69 -15.69
N GLY A 111 8.59 -8.26 -15.42
CA GLY A 111 8.25 -9.65 -15.74
C GLY A 111 6.98 -10.10 -15.01
N SER A 112 6.51 -11.31 -15.36
CA SER A 112 5.36 -11.96 -14.74
C SER A 112 5.76 -13.28 -14.08
N VAL A 113 5.16 -13.61 -12.96
CA VAL A 113 5.43 -14.84 -12.21
C VAL A 113 4.17 -15.37 -11.53
N ASP A 114 4.13 -16.67 -11.28
CA ASP A 114 3.09 -17.31 -10.46
C ASP A 114 3.69 -17.59 -9.07
N ALA A 115 2.92 -17.37 -8.01
CA ALA A 115 3.34 -17.70 -6.66
C ALA A 115 3.37 -19.22 -6.44
N GLY A 116 4.28 -19.65 -5.56
CA GLY A 116 4.34 -21.01 -5.06
C GLY A 116 3.24 -21.30 -4.04
N PRO A 117 3.12 -22.56 -3.59
CA PRO A 117 2.08 -22.99 -2.63
C PRO A 117 2.07 -22.22 -1.30
N ASP A 118 3.18 -21.60 -0.93
CA ASP A 118 3.34 -20.78 0.27
C ASP A 118 3.13 -19.28 0.02
N GLY A 119 2.68 -18.89 -1.17
CA GLY A 119 2.51 -17.50 -1.57
C GLY A 119 3.82 -16.78 -1.86
N SER A 120 4.94 -17.50 -2.00
CA SER A 120 6.24 -16.91 -2.32
C SER A 120 6.60 -17.04 -3.79
N PHE A 121 7.44 -16.16 -4.31
CA PHE A 121 8.07 -16.34 -5.61
C PHE A 121 9.50 -15.80 -5.63
N GLU A 122 10.25 -16.22 -6.65
CA GLU A 122 11.56 -15.65 -7.00
C GLU A 122 11.58 -15.37 -8.50
N LEU A 123 11.94 -14.14 -8.89
CA LEU A 123 11.97 -13.70 -10.27
C LEU A 123 13.29 -12.94 -10.54
N PRO A 124 14.16 -13.44 -11.43
CA PRO A 124 15.24 -12.63 -11.97
C PRO A 124 14.66 -11.60 -12.94
N VAL A 125 14.92 -10.32 -12.67
CA VAL A 125 14.52 -9.19 -13.51
C VAL A 125 15.73 -8.43 -14.03
N THR A 126 15.50 -7.55 -15.00
CA THR A 126 16.51 -6.61 -15.50
C THR A 126 16.08 -5.20 -15.18
N VAL A 127 16.94 -4.43 -14.50
CA VAL A 127 16.71 -3.01 -14.25
C VAL A 127 16.58 -2.29 -15.60
N PRO A 128 15.57 -1.44 -15.82
CA PRO A 128 15.40 -0.76 -17.10
C PRO A 128 16.67 0.00 -17.51
N VAL A 129 17.07 -0.14 -18.77
CA VAL A 129 18.23 0.60 -19.32
C VAL A 129 18.00 2.12 -19.37
N THR A 130 16.75 2.55 -19.24
CA THR A 130 16.33 3.95 -19.16
C THR A 130 16.26 4.46 -17.73
N ALA A 131 16.57 3.62 -16.73
CA ALA A 131 16.63 4.05 -15.34
C ALA A 131 17.67 5.16 -15.18
N VAL A 132 17.34 6.16 -14.36
CA VAL A 132 18.19 7.31 -14.08
C VAL A 132 18.65 7.25 -12.63
N SER A 133 19.77 7.89 -12.31
CA SER A 133 20.31 7.92 -10.94
C SER A 133 19.30 8.49 -9.95
N GLY A 134 19.20 7.85 -8.78
CA GLY A 134 18.24 8.18 -7.74
C GLY A 134 17.31 7.02 -7.39
N GLY A 135 16.37 7.28 -6.48
CA GLY A 135 15.42 6.28 -5.99
C GLY A 135 14.43 5.79 -7.05
N ALA A 136 14.09 4.52 -6.95
CA ALA A 136 13.00 3.85 -7.64
C ALA A 136 12.32 2.87 -6.68
N ASP A 137 11.06 2.54 -6.94
CA ASP A 137 10.29 1.60 -6.13
C ASP A 137 9.96 0.34 -6.92
N LEU A 138 10.08 -0.82 -6.28
CA LEU A 138 9.47 -2.05 -6.76
C LEU A 138 8.02 -2.13 -6.31
N ALA A 139 7.20 -2.78 -7.12
CA ALA A 139 5.83 -3.12 -6.76
C ALA A 139 5.43 -4.42 -7.49
N ALA A 140 4.26 -4.95 -7.17
CA ALA A 140 3.62 -5.98 -7.97
C ALA A 140 2.15 -5.65 -8.19
N THR A 141 1.61 -6.08 -9.32
CA THR A 141 0.18 -6.01 -9.59
C THR A 141 -0.38 -7.38 -9.94
N PHE A 142 -1.60 -7.64 -9.51
CA PHE A 142 -2.29 -8.92 -9.71
C PHE A 142 -3.80 -8.80 -9.54
N ALA A 143 -4.51 -9.74 -10.15
CA ALA A 143 -5.93 -9.95 -9.88
C ALA A 143 -6.10 -10.94 -8.71
N SER A 144 -7.07 -10.67 -7.85
CA SER A 144 -7.42 -11.52 -6.70
C SER A 144 -8.93 -11.57 -6.57
N THR A 145 -9.46 -12.66 -6.01
CA THR A 145 -10.88 -12.76 -5.64
C THR A 145 -11.22 -12.01 -4.35
N MET A 146 -10.21 -11.60 -3.56
CA MET A 146 -10.40 -10.82 -2.33
C MET A 146 -10.62 -9.32 -2.59
N PHE A 147 -10.17 -8.82 -3.74
CA PHE A 147 -10.26 -7.41 -4.10
C PHE A 147 -11.14 -7.27 -5.35
N ASP A 148 -12.11 -6.35 -5.31
CA ASP A 148 -13.02 -6.11 -6.45
C ASP A 148 -12.29 -5.51 -7.67
N ASP A 149 -11.10 -4.96 -7.46
CA ASP A 149 -10.22 -4.34 -8.46
C ASP A 149 -8.81 -4.95 -8.41
N GLU A 150 -8.01 -4.69 -9.46
CA GLU A 150 -6.59 -5.04 -9.51
C GLU A 150 -5.84 -4.43 -8.32
N TYR A 151 -5.14 -5.26 -7.56
CA TYR A 151 -4.42 -4.86 -6.37
C TYR A 151 -2.95 -4.61 -6.68
N VAL A 152 -2.41 -3.54 -6.11
CA VAL A 152 -0.99 -3.21 -6.16
C VAL A 152 -0.35 -3.50 -4.81
N ALA A 153 0.55 -4.48 -4.78
CA ALA A 153 1.45 -4.70 -3.67
C ALA A 153 2.65 -3.76 -3.76
N GLU A 154 3.02 -3.16 -2.63
CA GLU A 154 4.22 -2.36 -2.50
C GLU A 154 5.47 -3.24 -2.40
N GLY A 155 6.63 -2.64 -2.61
CA GLY A 155 7.91 -3.32 -2.52
C GLY A 155 9.03 -2.41 -2.06
N ASP A 156 10.24 -2.97 -2.04
CA ASP A 156 11.44 -2.25 -1.62
C ASP A 156 11.75 -1.07 -2.56
N GLY A 157 12.22 0.01 -1.95
CA GLY A 157 12.93 1.08 -2.65
C GLY A 157 14.35 0.64 -2.98
N VAL A 158 14.80 0.97 -4.19
CA VAL A 158 16.16 0.75 -4.68
C VAL A 158 16.76 2.06 -5.17
N GLU A 159 18.05 2.25 -4.93
CA GLU A 159 18.82 3.38 -5.42
C GLU A 159 19.54 2.99 -6.70
N VAL A 160 19.28 3.73 -7.78
CA VAL A 160 20.00 3.59 -9.05
C VAL A 160 21.27 4.43 -8.95
N VAL A 161 22.42 3.78 -9.15
CA VAL A 161 23.73 4.45 -9.20
C VAL A 161 24.25 4.50 -10.63
N ASP A 162 24.99 5.57 -10.94
CA ASP A 162 25.68 5.70 -12.22
C ASP A 162 26.75 4.60 -12.41
N GLU A 163 27.10 4.35 -13.68
CA GLU A 163 28.18 3.44 -14.06
C GLU A 163 29.58 3.90 -13.60
#